data_AF-A0A1V4ARH5-F1
#
_entry.id   AF-A0A1V4ARH5-F1
#
_cell.length_a   1.000
_cell.length_b   1.000
_cell.length_c   1.000
_cell.angle_alpha   90.00
_cell.angle_beta   90.00
_cell.angle_gamma   90.00
#
_symmetry.space_group_name_H-M   'P 1'
#
loop_
_entity.id
_entity.type
_entity.pdbx_description
1 polymer ?
#
loop_
_entity_poly.entity_id
_entity_poly.type
_entity_poly.pdbx_seq_one_letter_code
_entity_poly.pdbx_strand_id
1 'polypeptide(L)'
;METIFFADYESREDNITYNDIIDGLNDELIKKKFIDENGEKLCDLNVVVHSTGGLVIRHWIWRYYNNRIAACPVKRLIMLAPANFGSPLAHRGKSFIGSLAKGRWKLGDLLETGRQILEGLELGSPYQWALAHKDLFVENPYYTADKIQTTILVGVEDYEGIRSWVNKPGTDGTVVIAGTSLDTVKFTLDFTQTSNGTPYQWNGINPPDEFGFGVLEELNHGSIVENIGRDDGGNAKSIDYLLVEALNIQSPDNFREFITKLENITESTYNHSTDKNKYQQFILHAIDDQGVSIRDYTVEFFCFLRQMRELVIALWQGKTFLMMSKN
;
A
#
# COMPACT_ATOMS: atom_id res chain seq x y z
N MET A 1 2.35 -24.11 -22.22
CA MET A 1 1.47 -24.32 -21.04
C MET A 1 1.37 -22.98 -20.35
N GLU A 2 0.27 -22.26 -20.53
CA GLU A 2 -0.04 -21.13 -19.67
C GLU A 2 -0.44 -21.71 -18.32
N THR A 3 0.43 -21.54 -17.32
CA THR A 3 0.23 -22.16 -16.02
C THR A 3 -0.10 -21.07 -15.03
N ILE A 4 -1.40 -20.84 -14.83
CA ILE A 4 -1.90 -19.97 -13.76
C ILE A 4 -1.97 -20.82 -12.50
N PHE A 5 -1.24 -20.42 -11.46
CA PHE A 5 -1.29 -21.05 -10.16
C PHE A 5 -2.08 -20.18 -9.20
N PHE A 6 -3.07 -20.80 -8.56
CA PHE A 6 -3.85 -20.17 -7.51
C PHE A 6 -3.27 -20.59 -6.16
N ALA A 7 -3.04 -19.62 -5.27
CA ALA A 7 -2.61 -19.84 -3.91
C ALA A 7 -3.62 -19.19 -2.96
N ASP A 8 -3.97 -19.91 -1.90
CA ASP A 8 -4.87 -19.45 -0.85
C ASP A 8 -4.39 -20.00 0.49
N TYR A 9 -4.75 -19.33 1.58
CA TYR A 9 -4.39 -19.72 2.94
C TYR A 9 -5.54 -20.50 3.57
N GLU A 10 -5.53 -21.82 3.43
CA GLU A 10 -6.46 -22.69 4.15
C GLU A 10 -5.93 -22.94 5.57
N SER A 11 -6.20 -22.04 6.51
CA SER A 11 -5.99 -22.37 7.92
C SER A 11 -7.05 -21.77 8.86
N ARG A 12 -7.40 -22.59 9.85
CA ARG A 12 -8.51 -22.38 10.81
C ARG A 12 -8.02 -22.03 12.21
N GLU A 13 -6.76 -21.61 12.37
CA GLU A 13 -6.14 -21.40 13.68
C GLU A 13 -5.92 -19.93 14.02
N ASP A 14 -6.47 -19.51 15.16
CA ASP A 14 -6.45 -18.13 15.64
C ASP A 14 -5.03 -17.58 15.97
N ASN A 15 -4.04 -18.48 16.10
CA ASN A 15 -2.67 -18.14 16.51
C ASN A 15 -1.70 -17.94 15.35
N ILE A 16 -2.17 -18.09 14.11
CA ILE A 16 -1.31 -17.91 12.93
C ILE A 16 -0.82 -16.46 12.85
N THR A 17 0.47 -16.34 12.59
CA THR A 17 1.15 -15.07 12.39
C THR A 17 1.47 -14.86 10.91
N TYR A 18 1.82 -13.63 10.55
CA TYR A 18 2.39 -13.37 9.22
C TYR A 18 3.64 -14.21 8.98
N ASN A 19 4.49 -14.45 9.99
CA ASN A 19 5.70 -15.25 9.78
C ASN A 19 5.38 -16.67 9.32
N ASP A 20 4.35 -17.31 9.91
CA ASP A 20 3.92 -18.66 9.54
C ASP A 20 3.37 -18.69 8.11
N ILE A 21 2.59 -17.67 7.74
CA ILE A 21 2.06 -17.49 6.38
C ILE A 21 3.20 -17.34 5.36
N ILE A 22 4.23 -16.54 5.68
CA ILE A 22 5.37 -16.29 4.80
C ILE A 22 6.22 -17.56 4.63
N ASP A 23 6.38 -18.34 5.70
CA ASP A 23 7.13 -19.60 5.66
C ASP A 23 6.36 -20.65 4.86
N GLY A 24 5.03 -20.75 5.05
CA GLY A 24 4.17 -21.61 4.23
C GLY A 24 4.17 -21.23 2.75
N LEU A 25 4.16 -19.93 2.41
CA LEU A 25 4.31 -19.48 1.03
C LEU A 25 5.65 -19.94 0.45
N ASN A 26 6.74 -19.78 1.19
CA ASN A 26 8.07 -20.19 0.73
C ASN A 26 8.14 -21.70 0.46
N ASP A 27 7.62 -22.52 1.37
CA ASP A 27 7.58 -23.97 1.24
C ASP A 27 6.77 -24.42 0.02
N GLU A 28 5.63 -23.77 -0.26
CA GLU A 28 4.85 -24.05 -1.47
C GLU A 28 5.60 -23.63 -2.74
N LEU A 29 6.31 -22.51 -2.76
CA LEU A 29 7.12 -22.11 -3.93
C LEU A 29 8.26 -23.13 -4.21
N ILE A 30 8.87 -23.69 -3.17
CA ILE A 30 9.86 -24.79 -3.28
C ILE A 30 9.20 -26.05 -3.85
N LYS A 31 8.08 -26.47 -3.24
CA LYS A 31 7.34 -27.68 -3.64
C LYS A 31 6.83 -27.61 -5.08
N LYS A 32 6.44 -26.42 -5.54
CA LYS A 32 6.04 -26.16 -6.94
C LYS A 32 7.22 -26.01 -7.89
N LYS A 33 8.46 -26.04 -7.39
CA LYS A 33 9.71 -25.88 -8.14
C LYS A 33 9.81 -24.54 -8.87
N PHE A 34 9.29 -23.48 -8.26
CA PHE A 34 9.56 -22.12 -8.74
C PHE A 34 10.89 -21.60 -8.21
N ILE A 35 11.27 -22.08 -7.02
CA ILE A 35 12.58 -21.89 -6.41
C ILE A 35 13.11 -23.24 -5.92
N ASP A 36 14.42 -23.35 -5.71
CA ASP A 36 15.03 -24.51 -5.07
C ASP A 36 15.05 -24.39 -3.54
N GLU A 37 15.59 -25.40 -2.87
CA GLU A 37 15.73 -25.46 -1.40
C GLU A 37 16.59 -24.34 -0.79
N ASN A 38 17.43 -23.67 -1.60
CA ASN A 38 18.26 -22.54 -1.20
C ASN A 38 17.60 -21.19 -1.55
N GLY A 39 16.40 -21.20 -2.13
CA GLY A 39 15.72 -20.00 -2.62
C GLY A 39 16.36 -19.43 -3.89
N GLU A 40 17.07 -20.23 -4.68
CA GLU A 40 17.48 -19.84 -6.03
C GLU A 40 16.30 -19.97 -6.99
N LYS A 41 16.12 -18.97 -7.86
CA LYS A 41 15.03 -18.99 -8.83
C LYS A 41 15.23 -20.10 -9.87
N LEU A 42 14.20 -20.92 -10.06
CA LEU A 42 14.13 -21.90 -11.14
C LEU A 42 13.34 -21.35 -12.34
N CYS A 43 12.50 -20.35 -12.11
CA CYS A 43 11.84 -19.54 -13.13
C CYS A 43 11.62 -18.10 -12.64
N ASP A 44 11.34 -17.19 -13.57
CA ASP A 44 10.80 -15.88 -13.24
C ASP A 44 9.29 -15.98 -12.95
N LEU A 45 8.83 -15.24 -11.96
CA LEU A 45 7.45 -15.24 -11.48
C LEU A 45 6.79 -13.88 -11.71
N ASN A 46 5.54 -13.94 -12.18
CA ASN A 46 4.62 -12.82 -12.16
C ASN A 46 3.55 -13.11 -11.10
N VAL A 47 3.38 -12.20 -10.16
CA VAL A 47 2.55 -12.40 -8.97
C VAL A 47 1.40 -11.40 -9.00
N VAL A 48 0.17 -11.90 -8.88
CA VAL A 48 -1.03 -11.08 -8.67
C VAL A 48 -1.56 -11.37 -7.28
N VAL A 49 -1.73 -10.33 -6.47
CA VAL A 49 -2.23 -10.44 -5.09
C VAL A 49 -3.37 -9.46 -4.87
N HIS A 50 -4.27 -9.79 -3.94
CA HIS A 50 -5.35 -8.91 -3.52
C HIS A 50 -5.26 -8.63 -2.02
N SER A 51 -5.61 -7.41 -1.61
CA SER A 51 -5.79 -7.04 -0.21
C SER A 51 -4.58 -7.42 0.66
N THR A 52 -4.77 -8.27 1.67
CA THR A 52 -3.71 -8.77 2.58
C THR A 52 -2.55 -9.43 1.85
N GLY A 53 -2.77 -10.02 0.68
CA GLY A 53 -1.71 -10.66 -0.12
C GLY A 53 -0.57 -9.70 -0.47
N GLY A 54 -0.84 -8.40 -0.59
CA GLY A 54 0.19 -7.36 -0.77
C GLY A 54 1.19 -7.33 0.39
N LEU A 55 0.73 -7.39 1.64
CA LEU A 55 1.60 -7.45 2.81
C LEU A 55 2.39 -8.76 2.86
N VAL A 56 1.76 -9.86 2.46
CA VAL A 56 2.40 -11.19 2.51
C VAL A 56 3.55 -11.29 1.51
N ILE A 57 3.33 -10.94 0.25
CA ILE A 57 4.38 -11.04 -0.77
C ILE A 57 5.53 -10.07 -0.49
N ARG A 58 5.23 -8.85 -0.02
CA ARG A 58 6.25 -7.88 0.41
C ARG A 58 7.12 -8.44 1.55
N HIS A 59 6.48 -9.02 2.57
CA HIS A 59 7.20 -9.67 3.67
C HIS A 59 8.03 -10.85 3.17
N TRP A 60 7.49 -11.72 2.31
CA TRP A 60 8.25 -12.82 1.73
C TRP A 60 9.48 -12.36 0.94
N ILE A 61 9.33 -11.35 0.07
CA ILE A 61 10.44 -10.75 -0.69
C ILE A 61 11.51 -10.23 0.27
N TRP A 62 11.13 -9.44 1.27
CA TRP A 62 12.09 -8.94 2.26
C TRP A 62 12.76 -10.10 3.00
N ARG A 63 12.00 -11.03 3.57
CA ARG A 63 12.53 -12.08 4.45
C ARG A 63 13.58 -12.95 3.75
N TYR A 64 13.32 -13.32 2.50
CA TYR A 64 14.15 -14.28 1.77
C TYR A 64 15.15 -13.62 0.79
N TYR A 65 14.93 -12.37 0.38
CA TYR A 65 15.72 -11.73 -0.68
C TYR A 65 16.25 -10.33 -0.37
N ASN A 66 16.05 -9.76 0.83
CA ASN A 66 16.49 -8.38 1.14
C ASN A 66 17.96 -8.08 0.79
N ASN A 67 18.86 -9.05 0.98
CA ASN A 67 20.29 -8.94 0.73
C ASN A 67 20.74 -9.56 -0.60
N ARG A 68 19.80 -10.11 -1.38
CA ARG A 68 20.04 -10.86 -2.62
C ARG A 68 18.91 -10.65 -3.63
N ILE A 69 18.41 -9.41 -3.74
CA ILE A 69 17.21 -9.09 -4.53
C ILE A 69 17.32 -9.49 -6.01
N ALA A 70 18.54 -9.53 -6.56
CA ALA A 70 18.81 -10.00 -7.91
C ALA A 70 18.43 -11.48 -8.14
N ALA A 71 18.50 -12.30 -7.08
CA ALA A 71 18.11 -13.71 -7.11
C ALA A 71 16.59 -13.91 -6.91
N CYS A 72 15.84 -12.87 -6.55
CA CYS A 72 14.39 -12.95 -6.37
C CYS A 72 13.72 -13.42 -7.68
N PRO A 73 12.83 -14.43 -7.65
CA PRO A 73 12.13 -14.89 -8.83
C PRO A 73 11.07 -13.90 -9.31
N VAL A 74 10.51 -13.06 -8.42
CA VAL A 74 9.43 -12.14 -8.78
C VAL A 74 9.96 -11.03 -9.69
N LYS A 75 9.30 -10.82 -10.83
CA LYS A 75 9.64 -9.78 -11.82
C LYS A 75 8.51 -8.77 -12.02
N ARG A 76 7.26 -9.23 -12.02
CA ARG A 76 6.07 -8.36 -11.99
C ARG A 76 5.24 -8.68 -10.76
N LEU A 77 4.86 -7.65 -10.03
CA LEU A 77 4.03 -7.74 -8.85
C LEU A 77 2.83 -6.82 -9.04
N ILE A 78 1.65 -7.40 -9.25
CA ILE A 78 0.41 -6.65 -9.40
C ILE A 78 -0.41 -6.81 -8.12
N MET A 79 -0.61 -5.71 -7.41
CA MET A 79 -1.40 -5.66 -6.19
C MET A 79 -2.76 -5.02 -6.46
N LEU A 80 -3.83 -5.75 -6.16
CA LEU A 80 -5.21 -5.29 -6.27
C LEU A 80 -5.69 -4.87 -4.88
N ALA A 81 -5.96 -3.58 -4.70
CA ALA A 81 -6.39 -2.97 -3.46
C ALA A 81 -5.60 -3.43 -2.20
N PRO A 82 -4.25 -3.37 -2.21
CA PRO A 82 -3.44 -3.89 -1.11
C PRO A 82 -3.62 -3.08 0.17
N ALA A 83 -3.63 -3.75 1.33
CA ALA A 83 -3.69 -3.10 2.63
C ALA A 83 -2.30 -2.64 3.13
N ASN A 84 -1.50 -1.99 2.27
CA ASN A 84 -0.10 -1.64 2.55
C ASN A 84 0.09 -0.82 3.83
N PHE A 85 -0.82 0.13 4.08
CA PHE A 85 -0.90 0.95 5.29
C PHE A 85 -2.24 0.80 6.00
N GLY A 86 -2.83 -0.39 5.84
CA GLY A 86 -3.97 -0.86 6.60
C GLY A 86 -5.33 -0.43 6.07
N SER A 87 -6.33 -0.83 6.85
CA SER A 87 -7.72 -0.51 6.62
C SER A 87 -8.39 -0.16 7.95
N PRO A 88 -9.46 0.68 7.94
CA PRO A 88 -10.16 1.03 9.16
C PRO A 88 -11.04 -0.16 9.61
N LEU A 89 -10.42 -1.17 10.26
CA LEU A 89 -11.07 -2.41 10.67
C LEU A 89 -11.70 -2.34 12.06
N ALA A 90 -11.25 -1.42 12.93
CA ALA A 90 -11.67 -1.30 14.33
C ALA A 90 -13.19 -1.18 14.59
N HIS A 91 -14.02 -0.86 13.58
CA HIS A 91 -15.49 -0.83 13.70
C HIS A 91 -16.20 -1.93 12.90
N ARG A 92 -15.45 -2.79 12.22
CA ARG A 92 -15.98 -3.77 11.27
C ARG A 92 -16.18 -5.10 11.98
N GLY A 93 -17.44 -5.40 12.33
CA GLY A 93 -17.80 -6.67 12.95
C GLY A 93 -17.52 -7.87 12.05
N LYS A 94 -17.47 -9.07 12.63
CA LYS A 94 -17.16 -10.33 11.91
C LYS A 94 -17.98 -10.48 10.62
N SER A 95 -19.25 -10.09 10.61
CA SER A 95 -20.13 -10.18 9.43
C SER A 95 -19.67 -9.40 8.19
N PHE A 96 -18.96 -8.28 8.35
CA PHE A 96 -18.46 -7.48 7.23
C PHE A 96 -17.25 -8.15 6.55
N ILE A 97 -16.30 -8.64 7.35
CA ILE A 97 -15.12 -9.36 6.86
C ILE A 97 -15.58 -10.62 6.08
N GLY A 98 -16.67 -11.27 6.51
CA GLY A 98 -17.25 -12.42 5.81
C GLY A 98 -18.05 -12.08 4.54
N SER A 99 -18.22 -10.80 4.24
CA SER A 99 -18.88 -10.31 3.03
C SER A 99 -17.89 -9.96 1.92
N LEU A 100 -16.67 -9.54 2.29
CA LEU A 100 -15.49 -9.40 1.41
C LEU A 100 -15.07 -10.74 0.81
N ALA A 101 -15.26 -11.80 1.59
CA ALA A 101 -15.05 -13.19 1.25
C ALA A 101 -15.89 -13.76 0.07
N LYS A 102 -17.02 -13.14 -0.27
CA LYS A 102 -18.04 -13.79 -1.13
C LYS A 102 -17.81 -13.63 -2.65
N GLY A 103 -16.78 -12.88 -3.05
CA GLY A 103 -16.49 -12.57 -4.45
C GLY A 103 -15.65 -13.64 -5.16
N ARG A 104 -16.25 -14.77 -5.55
CA ARG A 104 -15.77 -15.83 -6.50
C ARG A 104 -14.32 -16.38 -6.40
N TRP A 105 -13.49 -15.87 -5.51
CA TRP A 105 -12.27 -16.46 -4.99
C TRP A 105 -12.60 -16.70 -3.51
N LYS A 106 -12.35 -17.90 -2.98
CA LYS A 106 -12.81 -18.29 -1.63
C LYS A 106 -12.03 -17.58 -0.51
N LEU A 107 -12.04 -16.24 -0.46
CA LEU A 107 -11.54 -15.42 0.65
C LEU A 107 -12.43 -15.52 1.92
N GLY A 108 -13.31 -16.53 2.01
CA GLY A 108 -14.07 -16.95 3.20
C GLY A 108 -13.23 -17.07 4.45
N ASP A 109 -11.96 -17.40 4.26
CA ASP A 109 -11.05 -17.81 5.32
C ASP A 109 -10.30 -16.63 5.95
N LEU A 110 -10.32 -15.41 5.37
CA LEU A 110 -9.70 -14.23 6.00
C LEU A 110 -10.41 -13.82 7.32
N LEU A 111 -11.64 -14.29 7.49
CA LEU A 111 -12.47 -14.04 8.66
C LEU A 111 -12.23 -15.04 9.80
N GLU A 112 -11.88 -16.26 9.41
CA GLU A 112 -11.40 -17.35 10.27
C GLU A 112 -9.89 -17.22 10.54
N THR A 113 -9.26 -16.23 9.89
CA THR A 113 -7.86 -15.89 9.97
C THR A 113 -7.58 -15.18 11.29
N GLY A 114 -6.57 -15.69 12.00
CA GLY A 114 -6.35 -15.39 13.40
C GLY A 114 -6.23 -13.91 13.73
N ARG A 115 -6.62 -13.58 14.96
CA ARG A 115 -6.63 -12.21 15.53
C ARG A 115 -5.39 -11.38 15.17
N GLN A 116 -4.22 -12.01 15.11
CA GLN A 116 -2.95 -11.34 14.81
C GLN A 116 -2.87 -10.80 13.36
N ILE A 117 -3.49 -11.47 12.39
CA ILE A 117 -3.54 -10.99 11.01
C ILE A 117 -4.42 -9.74 10.91
N LEU A 118 -5.59 -9.77 11.55
CA LEU A 118 -6.51 -8.63 11.62
C LEU A 118 -5.89 -7.43 12.35
N GLU A 119 -5.22 -7.66 13.49
CA GLU A 119 -4.46 -6.62 14.19
C GLU A 119 -3.35 -6.02 13.31
N GLY A 120 -2.71 -6.84 12.48
CA GLY A 120 -1.73 -6.38 11.50
C GLY A 120 -2.33 -5.58 10.33
N LEU A 121 -3.64 -5.68 10.07
CA LEU A 121 -4.34 -4.93 9.02
C LEU A 121 -4.94 -3.61 9.50
N GLU A 122 -5.01 -3.38 10.82
CA GLU A 122 -5.43 -2.09 11.37
C GLU A 122 -4.54 -0.95 10.84
N LEU A 123 -5.12 0.25 10.75
CA LEU A 123 -4.41 1.43 10.25
C LEU A 123 -3.15 1.70 11.08
N GLY A 124 -1.99 1.75 10.41
CA GLY A 124 -0.72 2.07 11.05
C GLY A 124 -0.28 1.02 12.07
N SER A 125 -0.67 -0.25 11.88
CA SER A 125 -0.30 -1.33 12.79
C SER A 125 1.23 -1.43 12.96
N PRO A 126 1.73 -1.86 14.12
CA PRO A 126 3.17 -2.09 14.32
C PRO A 126 3.77 -3.04 13.27
N TYR A 127 2.98 -3.98 12.77
CA TYR A 127 3.38 -4.89 11.71
C TYR A 127 3.66 -4.16 10.38
N GLN A 128 2.71 -3.34 9.91
CA GLN A 128 2.87 -2.56 8.68
C GLN A 128 4.04 -1.58 8.79
N TRP A 129 4.15 -0.91 9.96
CA TRP A 129 5.25 0.01 10.24
C TRP A 129 6.61 -0.69 10.14
N ALA A 130 6.75 -1.84 10.80
CA ALA A 130 7.98 -2.63 10.77
C ALA A 130 8.29 -3.15 9.36
N LEU A 131 7.28 -3.58 8.60
CA LEU A 131 7.46 -4.04 7.22
C LEU A 131 7.93 -2.90 6.32
N ALA A 132 7.30 -1.73 6.36
CA ALA A 132 7.72 -0.57 5.58
C ALA A 132 9.19 -0.17 5.86
N HIS A 133 9.65 -0.28 7.11
CA HIS A 133 11.06 -0.06 7.47
C HIS A 133 12.02 -1.12 6.92
N LYS A 134 11.50 -2.30 6.62
CA LYS A 134 12.26 -3.44 6.12
C LYS A 134 12.38 -3.45 4.60
N ASP A 135 11.36 -2.99 3.87
CA ASP A 135 11.31 -3.13 2.40
C ASP A 135 11.13 -1.82 1.62
N LEU A 136 10.53 -0.79 2.22
CA LEU A 136 10.33 0.51 1.56
C LEU A 136 11.44 1.49 1.93
N PHE A 137 11.68 1.70 3.22
CA PHE A 137 12.66 2.67 3.72
C PHE A 137 14.10 2.12 3.74
N VAL A 138 14.53 1.53 2.62
CA VAL A 138 15.84 0.92 2.42
C VAL A 138 16.68 1.70 1.41
N GLU A 139 18.00 1.68 1.56
CA GLU A 139 18.93 2.38 0.65
C GLU A 139 18.86 1.88 -0.81
N ASN A 140 18.53 0.61 -0.99
CA ASN A 140 18.47 -0.06 -2.28
C ASN A 140 17.04 -0.57 -2.55
N PRO A 141 16.15 0.26 -3.12
CA PRO A 141 14.74 -0.10 -3.33
C PRO A 141 14.58 -1.38 -4.15
N TYR A 142 13.57 -2.19 -3.80
CA TYR A 142 13.24 -3.45 -4.49
C TYR A 142 12.27 -3.26 -5.65
N TYR A 143 11.33 -2.33 -5.46
CA TYR A 143 10.22 -2.06 -6.37
C TYR A 143 10.64 -0.93 -7.31
N THR A 144 11.21 -1.31 -8.45
CA THR A 144 11.71 -0.38 -9.47
C THR A 144 11.48 -0.98 -10.85
N ALA A 145 11.61 -0.17 -11.90
CA ALA A 145 11.41 -0.63 -13.27
C ALA A 145 12.40 -1.74 -13.69
N ASP A 146 13.60 -1.73 -13.10
CA ASP A 146 14.71 -2.64 -13.39
C ASP A 146 14.75 -3.91 -12.51
N LYS A 147 14.05 -3.93 -11.37
CA LYS A 147 14.06 -5.05 -10.43
C LYS A 147 12.70 -5.75 -10.41
N ILE A 148 11.79 -5.26 -9.56
CA ILE A 148 10.43 -5.79 -9.42
C ILE A 148 9.47 -4.71 -9.90
N GLN A 149 8.89 -4.92 -11.07
CA GLN A 149 7.90 -4.04 -11.67
C GLN A 149 6.59 -4.16 -10.89
N THR A 150 6.34 -3.20 -10.00
CA THR A 150 5.19 -3.22 -9.09
C THR A 150 4.06 -2.34 -9.60
N THR A 151 2.90 -2.93 -9.85
CA THR A 151 1.67 -2.22 -10.24
C THR A 151 0.64 -2.35 -9.14
N ILE A 152 -0.03 -1.24 -8.79
CA ILE A 152 -1.06 -1.18 -7.77
C ILE A 152 -2.31 -0.62 -8.42
N LEU A 153 -3.39 -1.38 -8.36
CA LEU A 153 -4.70 -0.98 -8.87
C LEU A 153 -5.71 -0.99 -7.73
N VAL A 154 -6.50 0.05 -7.60
CA VAL A 154 -7.49 0.22 -6.52
C VAL A 154 -8.75 0.87 -7.06
N GLY A 155 -9.91 0.49 -6.53
CA GLY A 155 -11.18 1.11 -6.87
C GLY A 155 -11.38 2.45 -6.16
N VAL A 156 -12.15 3.37 -6.76
CA VAL A 156 -12.54 4.63 -6.11
C VAL A 156 -13.90 4.55 -5.42
N GLU A 157 -14.72 3.57 -5.78
CA GLU A 157 -16.11 3.49 -5.36
C GLU A 157 -16.27 2.91 -3.96
N ASP A 158 -17.32 3.39 -3.32
CA ASP A 158 -17.81 2.85 -2.07
C ASP A 158 -18.66 1.58 -2.29
N TYR A 159 -18.94 0.83 -1.22
CA TYR A 159 -19.95 -0.21 -1.30
C TYR A 159 -21.37 0.38 -1.35
N GLU A 160 -22.20 -0.16 -2.23
CA GLU A 160 -23.63 0.17 -2.30
C GLU A 160 -24.51 -0.70 -1.36
N GLY A 161 -25.76 -0.28 -1.18
CA GLY A 161 -26.78 -1.06 -0.46
C GLY A 161 -26.45 -1.29 1.02
N ILE A 162 -26.72 -2.51 1.51
CA ILE A 162 -26.54 -2.90 2.92
C ILE A 162 -25.06 -2.86 3.33
N ARG A 163 -24.10 -2.78 2.40
CA ARG A 163 -22.67 -2.69 2.71
C ARG A 163 -22.19 -1.25 2.88
N SER A 164 -23.02 -0.24 2.61
CA SER A 164 -22.62 1.17 2.66
C SER A 164 -22.27 1.71 4.06
N TRP A 165 -22.76 1.08 5.14
CA TRP A 165 -22.50 1.50 6.53
C TRP A 165 -21.04 1.40 6.97
N VAL A 166 -20.17 0.75 6.17
CA VAL A 166 -18.72 0.64 6.46
C VAL A 166 -17.86 1.61 5.67
N ASN A 167 -18.47 2.38 4.75
CA ASN A 167 -17.75 3.32 3.92
C ASN A 167 -17.16 4.42 4.80
N LYS A 168 -15.89 4.72 4.58
CA LYS A 168 -15.25 5.91 5.14
C LYS A 168 -14.75 6.79 3.99
N PRO A 169 -14.78 8.12 4.14
CA PRO A 169 -14.21 9.00 3.15
C PRO A 169 -12.75 8.62 2.82
N GLY A 170 -12.41 8.58 1.54
CA GLY A 170 -11.07 8.22 1.08
C GLY A 170 -10.77 6.72 1.03
N THR A 171 -11.78 5.86 1.20
CA THR A 171 -11.65 4.41 1.04
C THR A 171 -12.27 3.92 -0.27
N ASP A 172 -11.88 2.71 -0.70
CA ASP A 172 -12.50 1.92 -1.77
C ASP A 172 -13.67 1.06 -1.24
N GLY A 173 -14.29 1.50 -0.14
CA GLY A 173 -15.18 0.70 0.70
C GLY A 173 -14.47 -0.15 1.77
N THR A 174 -13.16 -0.43 1.65
CA THR A 174 -12.40 -1.23 2.64
C THR A 174 -11.08 -0.61 3.07
N VAL A 175 -10.12 -0.49 2.17
CA VAL A 175 -8.80 0.06 2.45
C VAL A 175 -8.80 1.57 2.21
N VAL A 176 -7.94 2.30 2.92
CA VAL A 176 -7.73 3.72 2.59
C VAL A 176 -6.97 3.76 1.27
N ILE A 177 -7.52 4.43 0.25
CA ILE A 177 -6.95 4.44 -1.10
C ILE A 177 -5.51 4.97 -1.06
N ALA A 178 -5.28 6.07 -0.35
CA ALA A 178 -3.94 6.63 -0.13
C ALA A 178 -2.99 5.66 0.58
N GLY A 179 -3.51 4.77 1.43
CA GLY A 179 -2.76 3.73 2.14
C GLY A 179 -2.48 2.48 1.32
N THR A 180 -2.98 2.40 0.08
CA THR A 180 -2.65 1.29 -0.83
C THR A 180 -1.36 1.55 -1.63
N SER A 181 -1.03 2.83 -1.86
CA SER A 181 0.16 3.24 -2.61
C SER A 181 1.45 2.92 -1.87
N LEU A 182 2.55 2.75 -2.61
CA LEU A 182 3.91 2.69 -2.03
C LEU A 182 4.60 4.06 -2.00
N ASP A 183 4.00 5.08 -2.63
CA ASP A 183 4.44 6.47 -2.56
C ASP A 183 4.27 6.96 -1.13
N THR A 184 5.36 6.84 -0.39
CA THR A 184 5.43 7.14 1.02
C THR A 184 6.70 7.91 1.28
N VAL A 185 6.75 8.60 2.40
CA VAL A 185 7.94 9.29 2.87
C VAL A 185 8.00 9.13 4.37
N LYS A 186 9.18 8.80 4.89
CA LYS A 186 9.42 8.80 6.33
C LYS A 186 10.13 10.09 6.70
N PHE A 187 9.49 10.88 7.55
CA PHE A 187 10.14 11.97 8.26
C PHE A 187 10.43 11.56 9.70
N THR A 188 11.66 11.82 10.15
CA THR A 188 12.05 11.68 11.56
C THR A 188 12.30 13.06 12.12
N LEU A 189 11.61 13.37 13.22
CA LEU A 189 11.80 14.60 13.99
C LEU A 189 12.51 14.23 15.30
N ASP A 190 13.80 14.53 15.39
CA ASP A 190 14.63 14.21 16.56
C ASP A 190 14.75 15.43 17.47
N PHE A 191 14.21 15.34 18.69
CA PHE A 191 14.26 16.38 19.73
C PHE A 191 15.41 16.20 20.74
N THR A 192 16.21 15.14 20.61
CA THR A 192 17.28 14.82 21.56
C THR A 192 18.55 15.64 21.32
N GLN A 193 18.74 16.12 20.09
CA GLN A 193 19.91 16.93 19.72
C GLN A 193 19.66 18.42 19.92
N THR A 194 20.42 19.02 20.84
CA THR A 194 20.40 20.48 21.12
C THR A 194 21.64 21.21 20.60
N SER A 195 22.52 20.54 19.85
CA SER A 195 23.72 21.18 19.33
C SER A 195 23.36 22.28 18.33
N ASN A 196 23.95 23.47 18.51
CA ASN A 196 23.76 24.68 17.70
C ASN A 196 22.41 25.41 17.87
N GLY A 197 21.65 25.12 18.93
CA GLY A 197 20.43 25.87 19.26
C GLY A 197 19.24 25.60 18.32
N THR A 198 19.35 24.64 17.40
CA THR A 198 18.20 24.11 16.67
C THR A 198 17.53 23.03 17.54
N PRO A 199 16.25 23.18 17.91
CA PRO A 199 15.59 22.29 18.86
C PRO A 199 15.17 20.94 18.26
N TYR A 200 15.41 20.73 16.97
CA TYR A 200 15.07 19.50 16.27
C TYR A 200 15.95 19.26 15.03
N GLN A 201 16.06 18.01 14.60
CA GLN A 201 16.58 17.65 13.29
C GLN A 201 15.52 16.92 12.46
N TRP A 202 15.48 17.23 11.16
CA TRP A 202 14.68 16.50 10.18
C TRP A 202 15.56 15.55 9.39
N ASN A 203 15.12 14.31 9.28
CA ASN A 203 15.63 13.37 8.28
C ASN A 203 14.48 12.85 7.43
N GLY A 204 14.69 12.74 6.13
CA GLY A 204 13.71 12.25 5.15
C GLY A 204 14.24 11.02 4.43
N ILE A 205 13.45 9.95 4.36
CA ILE A 205 13.71 8.80 3.50
C ILE A 205 12.56 8.73 2.50
N ASN A 206 12.89 8.85 1.21
CA ASN A 206 11.96 8.69 0.09
C ASN A 206 12.08 7.25 -0.47
N PRO A 207 11.17 6.34 -0.11
CA PRO A 207 11.05 5.01 -0.71
C PRO A 207 10.46 5.08 -2.15
N PRO A 208 10.23 3.94 -2.84
CA PRO A 208 10.44 3.81 -4.28
C PRO A 208 9.60 4.79 -5.13
N ASP A 209 10.21 5.28 -6.21
CA ASP A 209 9.66 6.27 -7.15
C ASP A 209 9.23 5.66 -8.51
N GLU A 210 9.50 4.38 -8.75
CA GLU A 210 9.20 3.70 -10.02
C GLU A 210 8.19 2.55 -9.84
N PHE A 211 6.96 2.87 -9.44
CA PHE A 211 5.86 1.91 -9.38
C PHE A 211 4.59 2.47 -10.03
N GLY A 212 3.73 1.59 -10.56
CA GLY A 212 2.48 1.99 -11.20
C GLY A 212 1.35 2.10 -10.17
N PHE A 213 0.60 3.21 -10.17
CA PHE A 213 -0.56 3.41 -9.31
C PHE A 213 -1.79 3.87 -10.10
N GLY A 214 -2.81 3.02 -10.16
CA GLY A 214 -4.07 3.26 -10.85
C GLY A 214 -5.26 3.25 -9.91
N VAL A 215 -5.95 4.38 -9.77
CA VAL A 215 -7.27 4.46 -9.15
C VAL A 215 -8.31 4.34 -10.25
N LEU A 216 -9.24 3.38 -10.13
CA LEU A 216 -10.17 2.99 -11.19
C LEU A 216 -11.62 3.36 -10.83
N GLU A 217 -12.32 3.97 -11.78
CA GLU A 217 -13.76 4.26 -11.70
C GLU A 217 -14.60 2.98 -11.64
N GLU A 218 -15.82 3.07 -11.09
CA GLU A 218 -16.82 1.99 -11.06
C GLU A 218 -16.41 0.72 -10.28
N LEU A 219 -15.21 0.70 -9.71
CA LEU A 219 -14.67 -0.40 -8.94
C LEU A 219 -14.56 -0.02 -7.47
N ASN A 220 -14.83 -0.98 -6.59
CA ASN A 220 -14.58 -0.95 -5.15
C ASN A 220 -13.67 -2.12 -4.78
N HIS A 221 -13.36 -2.26 -3.48
CA HIS A 221 -12.44 -3.28 -2.97
C HIS A 221 -12.76 -4.71 -3.41
N GLY A 222 -14.04 -5.05 -3.55
CA GLY A 222 -14.48 -6.39 -3.96
C GLY A 222 -14.59 -6.52 -5.48
N SER A 223 -15.22 -5.53 -6.12
CA SER A 223 -15.50 -5.60 -7.56
C SER A 223 -14.22 -5.55 -8.42
N ILE A 224 -13.12 -5.00 -7.91
CA ILE A 224 -11.82 -5.03 -8.59
C ILE A 224 -11.33 -6.45 -8.90
N VAL A 225 -11.68 -7.44 -8.08
CA VAL A 225 -11.38 -8.86 -8.35
C VAL A 225 -12.55 -9.54 -9.04
N GLU A 226 -13.78 -9.27 -8.60
CA GLU A 226 -14.96 -9.95 -9.14
C GLU A 226 -15.19 -9.69 -10.64
N ASN A 227 -14.75 -8.54 -11.14
CA ASN A 227 -14.87 -8.13 -12.54
C ASN A 227 -13.75 -8.65 -13.43
N ILE A 228 -12.72 -9.30 -12.88
CA ILE A 228 -11.66 -9.93 -13.68
C ILE A 228 -12.26 -11.07 -14.51
N GLY A 229 -11.96 -11.11 -15.81
CA GLY A 229 -12.44 -12.09 -16.77
C GLY A 229 -13.93 -11.99 -17.09
N ARG A 230 -14.58 -10.86 -16.76
CA ARG A 230 -15.94 -10.56 -17.20
C ARG A 230 -15.86 -9.73 -18.49
N ASP A 231 -16.63 -10.13 -19.49
CA ASP A 231 -16.73 -9.39 -20.75
C ASP A 231 -17.33 -7.98 -20.48
N ASP A 232 -16.48 -6.97 -20.57
CA ASP A 232 -16.80 -5.55 -20.39
C ASP A 232 -17.00 -4.82 -21.74
N GLY A 233 -17.04 -5.55 -22.86
CA GLY A 233 -17.19 -4.96 -24.18
C GLY A 233 -15.92 -4.32 -24.75
N GLY A 234 -14.73 -4.60 -24.21
CA GLY A 234 -13.45 -4.22 -24.80
C GLY A 234 -12.95 -2.84 -24.39
N ASN A 235 -13.30 -2.37 -23.20
CA ASN A 235 -12.84 -1.07 -22.71
C ASN A 235 -11.36 -1.15 -22.29
N ALA A 236 -10.47 -0.40 -22.96
CA ALA A 236 -9.04 -0.35 -22.62
C ALA A 236 -8.74 0.21 -21.22
N LYS A 237 -9.74 0.76 -20.51
CA LYS A 237 -9.65 1.14 -19.08
C LYS A 237 -10.01 0.01 -18.13
N SER A 238 -10.40 -1.15 -18.63
CA SER A 238 -10.83 -2.23 -17.76
C SER A 238 -9.67 -2.87 -17.03
N ILE A 239 -10.01 -3.43 -15.87
CA ILE A 239 -9.05 -4.10 -15.00
C ILE A 239 -8.31 -5.23 -15.73
N ASP A 240 -8.99 -5.97 -16.61
CA ASP A 240 -8.39 -7.07 -17.38
C ASP A 240 -7.29 -6.58 -18.33
N TYR A 241 -7.55 -5.49 -19.05
CA TYR A 241 -6.57 -4.95 -19.97
C TYR A 241 -5.32 -4.44 -19.25
N LEU A 242 -5.49 -3.70 -18.15
CA LEU A 242 -4.38 -3.21 -17.33
C LEU A 242 -3.58 -4.36 -16.69
N LEU A 243 -4.27 -5.40 -16.22
CA LEU A 243 -3.64 -6.61 -15.67
C LEU A 243 -2.79 -7.31 -16.73
N VAL A 244 -3.36 -7.59 -17.91
CA VAL A 244 -2.66 -8.27 -19.01
C VAL A 244 -1.49 -7.43 -19.51
N GLU A 245 -1.65 -6.12 -19.65
CA GLU A 245 -0.57 -5.21 -20.03
C GLU A 245 0.57 -5.26 -19.00
N ALA A 246 0.27 -5.07 -17.71
CA ALA A 246 1.26 -5.13 -16.63
C ALA A 246 2.03 -6.46 -16.61
N LEU A 247 1.34 -7.59 -16.84
CA LEU A 247 1.94 -8.92 -16.91
C LEU A 247 2.87 -9.12 -18.12
N ASN A 248 2.65 -8.37 -19.21
CA ASN A 248 3.36 -8.52 -20.48
C ASN A 248 4.47 -7.51 -20.72
N ILE A 249 4.59 -6.43 -19.94
CA ILE A 249 5.69 -5.46 -20.04
C ILE A 249 7.03 -6.19 -19.95
N GLN A 250 8.01 -5.96 -20.83
CA GLN A 250 9.29 -6.69 -20.83
C GLN A 250 10.51 -5.81 -20.54
N SER A 251 10.38 -4.49 -20.62
CA SER A 251 11.48 -3.55 -20.43
C SER A 251 11.17 -2.54 -19.33
N PRO A 252 12.20 -1.97 -18.68
CA PRO A 252 12.04 -0.85 -17.75
C PRO A 252 11.36 0.37 -18.39
N ASP A 253 11.69 0.70 -19.64
CA ASP A 253 11.12 1.87 -20.32
C ASP A 253 9.63 1.71 -20.61
N ASN A 254 9.19 0.53 -21.08
CA ASN A 254 7.76 0.24 -21.25
C ASN A 254 7.02 0.28 -19.91
N PHE A 255 7.70 -0.10 -18.82
CA PHE A 255 7.12 0.00 -17.48
C PHE A 255 6.94 1.46 -17.06
N ARG A 256 7.92 2.34 -17.30
CA ARG A 256 7.81 3.78 -17.03
C ARG A 256 6.69 4.44 -17.84
N GLU A 257 6.53 4.06 -19.11
CA GLU A 257 5.38 4.50 -19.92
C GLU A 257 4.04 4.04 -19.31
N PHE A 258 3.99 2.81 -18.81
CA PHE A 258 2.82 2.28 -18.13
C PHE A 258 2.53 2.98 -16.79
N ILE A 259 3.55 3.41 -16.04
CA ILE A 259 3.40 4.25 -14.85
C ILE A 259 2.68 5.55 -15.22
N THR A 260 3.19 6.28 -16.22
CA THR A 260 2.57 7.53 -16.69
C THR A 260 1.13 7.34 -17.18
N LYS A 261 0.84 6.20 -17.83
CA LYS A 261 -0.52 5.84 -18.21
C LYS A 261 -1.44 5.71 -17.00
N LEU A 262 -0.99 5.01 -15.95
CA LEU A 262 -1.76 4.82 -14.72
C LEU A 262 -1.96 6.13 -13.94
N GLU A 263 -0.96 7.02 -13.93
CA GLU A 263 -1.09 8.37 -13.37
C GLU A 263 -2.20 9.17 -14.05
N ASN A 264 -2.23 9.16 -15.40
CA ASN A 264 -3.28 9.81 -16.18
C ASN A 264 -4.67 9.21 -15.91
N ILE A 265 -4.77 7.88 -15.76
CA ILE A 265 -6.02 7.22 -15.38
C ILE A 265 -6.47 7.69 -14.00
N THR A 266 -5.57 7.65 -13.02
CA THR A 266 -5.84 8.10 -11.64
C THR A 266 -6.30 9.55 -11.60
N GLU A 267 -5.62 10.45 -12.32
CA GLU A 267 -6.01 11.85 -12.40
C GLU A 267 -7.40 12.02 -13.03
N SER A 268 -7.65 11.34 -14.15
CA SER A 268 -8.95 11.33 -14.79
C SER A 268 -10.05 10.86 -13.85
N THR A 269 -9.83 9.78 -13.10
CA THR A 269 -10.78 9.22 -12.14
C THR A 269 -11.16 10.24 -11.08
N TYR A 270 -10.19 10.90 -10.45
CA TYR A 270 -10.50 11.92 -9.45
C TYR A 270 -11.14 13.19 -10.04
N ASN A 271 -10.90 13.50 -11.32
CA ASN A 271 -11.54 14.64 -11.98
C ASN A 271 -13.00 14.35 -12.34
N HIS A 272 -13.36 13.09 -12.62
CA HIS A 272 -14.75 12.69 -12.88
C HIS A 272 -15.55 12.39 -11.61
N SER A 273 -14.92 11.77 -10.60
CA SER A 273 -15.56 11.46 -9.32
C SER A 273 -15.68 12.72 -8.44
N THR A 274 -16.66 13.59 -8.74
CA THR A 274 -16.84 14.89 -8.07
C THR A 274 -17.03 14.81 -6.56
N ASP A 275 -17.42 13.63 -6.05
CA ASP A 275 -17.73 13.41 -4.64
C ASP A 275 -16.58 12.72 -3.86
N LYS A 276 -15.46 12.41 -4.53
CA LYS A 276 -14.32 11.71 -3.92
C LYS A 276 -13.10 12.62 -3.83
N ASN A 277 -12.77 13.02 -2.61
CA ASN A 277 -11.56 13.78 -2.35
C ASN A 277 -10.30 12.89 -2.44
N LYS A 278 -9.18 13.49 -2.85
CA LYS A 278 -7.85 12.90 -2.66
C LYS A 278 -7.45 13.05 -1.19
N TYR A 279 -6.93 11.97 -0.60
CA TYR A 279 -6.49 11.94 0.79
C TYR A 279 -4.98 11.73 0.87
N GLN A 280 -4.39 12.22 1.95
CA GLN A 280 -3.05 11.86 2.39
C GLN A 280 -3.16 11.16 3.74
N GLN A 281 -2.54 9.99 3.87
CA GLN A 281 -2.51 9.24 5.12
C GLN A 281 -1.27 9.61 5.94
N PHE A 282 -1.49 9.95 7.21
CA PHE A 282 -0.41 10.20 8.17
C PHE A 282 -0.38 9.05 9.19
N ILE A 283 0.79 8.44 9.35
CA ILE A 283 1.06 7.46 10.42
C ILE A 283 2.15 8.06 11.28
N LEU A 284 1.85 8.23 12.57
CA LEU A 284 2.75 8.84 13.53
C LEU A 284 3.16 7.80 14.57
N HIS A 285 4.44 7.82 14.91
CA HIS A 285 5.01 6.95 15.93
C HIS A 285 6.01 7.75 16.74
N ALA A 286 5.63 8.05 17.99
CA ALA A 286 6.51 8.72 18.95
C ALA A 286 7.33 7.68 19.72
N ILE A 287 8.63 7.96 19.88
CA ILE A 287 9.55 7.14 20.67
C ILE A 287 10.30 8.02 21.68
N ASP A 288 10.66 7.45 22.83
CA ASP A 288 11.50 8.12 23.81
C ASP A 288 13.00 7.97 23.49
N ASP A 289 13.86 8.54 24.35
CA ASP A 289 15.31 8.51 24.23
C ASP A 289 15.92 7.11 24.39
N GLN A 290 15.12 6.14 24.88
CA GLN A 290 15.49 4.73 24.99
C GLN A 290 14.95 3.89 23.82
N GLY A 291 14.30 4.53 22.84
CA GLY A 291 13.69 3.87 21.69
C GLY A 291 12.37 3.16 22.01
N VAL A 292 11.77 3.40 23.17
CA VAL A 292 10.50 2.82 23.59
C VAL A 292 9.35 3.62 23.01
N SER A 293 8.31 2.93 22.53
CA SER A 293 7.14 3.56 21.94
C SER A 293 6.30 4.33 22.96
N ILE A 294 6.07 5.61 22.70
CA ILE A 294 5.19 6.48 23.49
C ILE A 294 3.76 6.30 22.97
N ARG A 295 2.84 5.94 23.87
CA ARG A 295 1.42 5.66 23.54
C ARG A 295 0.47 6.80 23.86
N ASP A 296 0.93 7.78 24.65
CA ASP A 296 0.17 8.95 25.07
C ASP A 296 0.86 10.20 24.53
N TYR A 297 0.40 10.68 23.39
CA TYR A 297 0.85 11.93 22.79
C TYR A 297 -0.27 12.54 21.95
N THR A 298 -0.21 13.86 21.79
CA THR A 298 -1.15 14.62 20.97
C THR A 298 -0.40 15.25 19.80
N VAL A 299 -1.02 15.23 18.64
CA VAL A 299 -0.51 15.90 17.44
C VAL A 299 -1.61 16.81 16.92
N GLU A 300 -1.26 18.08 16.71
CA GLU A 300 -2.16 19.09 16.17
C GLU A 300 -1.62 19.58 14.82
N PHE A 301 -2.47 19.51 13.80
CA PHE A 301 -2.14 19.99 12.46
C PHE A 301 -2.79 21.36 12.23
N PHE A 302 -1.97 22.35 11.89
CA PHE A 302 -2.46 23.66 11.46
C PHE A 302 -2.39 23.76 9.93
N CYS A 303 -3.54 23.65 9.26
CA CYS A 303 -3.63 23.86 7.83
C CYS A 303 -3.78 25.36 7.54
N PHE A 304 -2.69 26.01 7.13
CA PHE A 304 -2.73 27.38 6.66
C PHE A 304 -3.07 27.39 5.17
N LEU A 305 -4.33 27.72 4.84
CA LEU A 305 -4.72 27.96 3.45
C LEU A 305 -4.02 29.22 2.95
N ARG A 306 -2.94 29.04 2.19
CA ARG A 306 -2.20 30.13 1.56
C ARG A 306 -3.04 30.72 0.42
N GLN A 307 -3.91 31.70 0.72
CA GLN A 307 -4.31 32.64 -0.33
C GLN A 307 -3.06 33.43 -0.69
N MET A 308 -2.44 33.13 -1.83
CA MET A 308 -1.32 33.91 -2.33
C MET A 308 -1.75 35.36 -2.59
N ARG A 309 -1.59 36.23 -1.59
CA ARG A 309 -1.59 37.68 -1.74
C ARG A 309 -0.50 38.22 -0.80
N GLU A 310 0.64 38.56 -1.41
CA GLU A 310 1.85 39.23 -0.89
C GLU A 310 2.22 39.05 0.59
N LEU A 311 3.42 38.49 0.82
CA LEU A 311 4.02 38.36 2.14
C LEU A 311 4.93 39.57 2.43
N VAL A 312 4.61 40.37 3.45
CA VAL A 312 5.53 41.38 4.00
C VAL A 312 6.13 40.83 5.28
N ILE A 313 7.46 40.67 5.30
CA ILE A 313 8.21 40.28 6.50
C ILE A 313 8.75 41.56 7.14
N ALA A 314 8.28 41.89 8.33
CA ALA A 314 8.85 42.95 9.15
C ALA A 314 9.65 42.33 10.30
N LEU A 315 10.93 42.70 10.40
CA LEU A 315 11.82 42.29 11.48
C LEU A 315 11.96 43.45 12.48
N TRP A 316 11.56 43.23 13.73
CA TRP A 316 11.73 44.23 14.79
C TRP A 316 12.15 43.58 16.12
N GLN A 317 13.31 44.02 16.64
CA GLN A 317 13.88 43.64 17.94
C GLN A 317 13.77 42.15 18.32
N GLY A 318 14.24 41.26 17.45
CA GLY A 318 14.35 39.83 17.76
C GLY A 318 13.04 39.05 17.78
N LYS A 319 11.92 39.64 17.32
CA LYS A 319 10.66 38.94 17.09
C LYS A 319 10.28 39.04 15.62
N THR A 320 9.91 37.90 15.04
CA THR A 320 9.36 37.82 13.69
C THR A 320 7.85 37.97 13.79
N PHE A 321 7.30 39.04 13.21
CA PHE A 321 5.85 39.24 13.13
C PHE A 321 5.38 38.94 11.71
N LEU A 322 4.43 38.02 11.57
CA LEU A 322 3.71 37.83 10.32
C LEU A 322 2.53 38.81 10.32
N MET A 323 2.65 39.92 9.61
CA MET A 323 1.55 40.88 9.46
C MET A 323 0.85 40.67 8.12
N MET A 324 -0.45 40.43 8.17
CA MET A 324 -1.31 40.35 7.00
C MET A 324 -1.90 41.74 6.73
N SER A 325 -1.70 42.27 5.53
CA SER A 325 -2.38 43.50 5.10
C SER A 325 -3.84 43.19 4.79
N LYS A 326 -4.77 43.92 5.42
CA LYS A 326 -6.17 44.00 4.96
C LYS A 326 -6.31 45.28 4.14
N ASN A 327 -6.68 45.16 2.87
CA ASN A 327 -7.33 46.26 2.14
C ASN A 327 -8.84 46.08 2.25
#